data_AF-A0A7J6WZB2-F1
#
_entry.id   AF-A0A7J6WZB2-F1
#
_cell.length_a   1.000
_cell.length_b   1.000
_cell.length_c   1.000
_cell.angle_alpha   90.00
_cell.angle_beta   90.00
_cell.angle_gamma   90.00
#
_symmetry.space_group_name_H-M   'P 1'
#
loop_
_entity.id
_entity.type
_entity.pdbx_description
1 polymer ?
#
loop_
_entity_poly.entity_id
_entity_poly.type
_entity_poly.pdbx_seq_one_letter_code
_entity_poly.pdbx_strand_id
1 'polypeptide(L)'
;MKSVKSNQKQKQQQNNDDVSPFHFSKLLDPEASWDKDQLGDVLSYDGLHSPDALAVTAAGIVVDLSEVPSTKTVAGVRIGLVGDRFIVNPTTKQMEESELDLMLAGTDNALSLEL
;
A
#
# COMPACT_ATOMS: atom_id res chain seq x y z
N MET A 1 -49.15 -35.79 -14.68
CA MET A 1 -48.74 -35.11 -13.42
C MET A 1 -47.75 -36.05 -12.73
N LYS A 2 -46.46 -36.01 -13.09
CA LYS A 2 -45.36 -35.23 -12.49
C LYS A 2 -45.29 -35.39 -10.95
N SER A 3 -44.32 -36.16 -10.46
CA SER A 3 -43.16 -35.59 -9.75
C SER A 3 -42.25 -36.74 -9.25
N VAL A 4 -41.12 -36.95 -9.93
CA VAL A 4 -40.01 -37.80 -9.47
C VAL A 4 -38.90 -36.87 -9.00
N LYS A 5 -38.49 -37.06 -7.75
CA LYS A 5 -37.33 -36.40 -7.14
C LYS A 5 -36.06 -37.11 -7.59
N SER A 6 -35.20 -36.42 -8.33
CA SER A 6 -33.73 -36.36 -8.15
C SER A 6 -33.07 -35.81 -9.42
N ASN A 7 -32.48 -34.62 -9.31
CA ASN A 7 -31.16 -34.36 -9.89
C ASN A 7 -30.67 -33.01 -9.38
N GLN A 8 -29.86 -33.09 -8.33
CA GLN A 8 -28.73 -32.20 -8.16
C GLN A 8 -27.86 -32.30 -9.41
N LYS A 9 -27.81 -31.23 -10.23
CA LYS A 9 -26.59 -30.73 -10.88
C LYS A 9 -26.92 -29.53 -11.76
N GLN A 10 -26.17 -28.45 -11.50
CA GLN A 10 -25.78 -27.43 -12.48
C GLN A 10 -26.85 -26.41 -12.89
N LYS A 11 -27.16 -25.51 -11.96
CA LYS A 11 -27.13 -24.06 -12.22
C LYS A 11 -26.80 -23.35 -10.91
N GLN A 12 -25.61 -23.65 -10.37
CA GLN A 12 -24.95 -22.71 -9.48
C GLN A 12 -24.55 -21.55 -10.39
N GLN A 13 -25.30 -20.46 -10.25
CA GLN A 13 -24.98 -19.16 -10.82
C GLN A 13 -23.64 -18.76 -10.21
N GLN A 14 -22.59 -18.94 -10.98
CA GLN A 14 -21.22 -18.63 -10.65
C GLN A 14 -21.04 -17.11 -10.81
N ASN A 15 -21.53 -16.34 -9.83
CA ASN A 15 -21.11 -14.96 -9.66
C ASN A 15 -19.93 -15.01 -8.70
N ASN A 16 -18.74 -15.10 -9.29
CA ASN A 16 -17.48 -15.02 -8.60
C ASN A 16 -17.36 -13.60 -8.02
N ASP A 17 -17.77 -13.41 -6.78
CA ASP A 17 -17.18 -12.37 -5.94
C ASP A 17 -15.77 -12.87 -5.62
N ASP A 18 -14.88 -12.74 -6.60
CA ASP A 18 -13.44 -12.92 -6.42
C ASP A 18 -12.96 -11.71 -5.62
N VAL A 19 -13.23 -11.73 -4.32
CA VAL A 19 -12.77 -10.70 -3.38
C VAL A 19 -11.28 -10.91 -3.20
N SER A 20 -10.52 -10.23 -4.07
CA SER A 20 -9.10 -10.04 -3.90
C SER A 20 -8.82 -9.47 -2.49
N PRO A 21 -7.83 -10.01 -1.76
CA PRO A 21 -7.59 -9.64 -0.35
C PRO A 21 -7.05 -8.21 -0.17
N PHE A 22 -6.82 -7.47 -1.25
CA PHE A 22 -6.18 -6.15 -1.25
C PHE A 22 -7.22 -5.04 -1.39
N HIS A 23 -7.88 -4.69 -0.28
CA HIS A 23 -8.88 -3.61 -0.21
C HIS A 23 -8.30 -2.18 -0.34
N PHE A 24 -7.00 -2.02 -0.58
CA PHE A 24 -6.31 -0.73 -0.64
C PHE A 24 -6.82 0.16 -1.79
N SER A 25 -7.27 -0.46 -2.89
CA SER A 25 -7.80 0.23 -4.07
C SER A 25 -9.03 1.11 -3.76
N LYS A 26 -9.90 0.70 -2.83
CA LYS A 26 -11.08 1.48 -2.41
C LYS A 26 -10.76 2.68 -1.53
N LEU A 27 -9.56 2.73 -0.92
CA LEU A 27 -9.15 3.85 -0.06
C LEU A 27 -8.80 5.09 -0.88
N LEU A 28 -8.29 4.89 -2.10
CA LEU A 28 -7.81 5.96 -2.97
C LEU A 28 -8.90 6.51 -3.90
N ASP A 29 -9.80 5.67 -4.39
CA ASP A 29 -10.93 6.09 -5.24
C ASP A 29 -12.09 5.09 -5.15
N PRO A 30 -13.08 5.32 -4.25
CA PRO A 30 -14.17 4.37 -4.02
C PRO A 30 -15.15 4.26 -5.19
N GLU A 31 -15.13 5.20 -6.15
CA GLU A 31 -16.06 5.24 -7.30
C GLU A 31 -15.43 4.65 -8.58
N ALA A 32 -14.15 4.25 -8.54
CA ALA A 32 -13.47 3.66 -9.68
C ALA A 32 -14.03 2.26 -10.00
N SER A 33 -14.47 2.06 -11.25
CA SER A 33 -15.01 0.79 -11.74
C SER A 33 -13.95 -0.23 -12.18
N TRP A 34 -12.67 0.03 -11.91
CA TRP A 34 -11.54 -0.73 -12.43
C TRP A 34 -10.51 -0.98 -11.33
N ASP A 35 -9.94 -2.18 -11.30
CA ASP A 35 -8.99 -2.59 -10.26
C ASP A 35 -7.62 -1.94 -10.46
N LYS A 36 -7.07 -1.38 -9.38
CA LYS A 36 -5.73 -0.78 -9.31
C LYS A 36 -4.83 -1.70 -8.50
N ASP A 37 -3.92 -2.39 -9.19
CA ASP A 37 -2.86 -3.17 -8.54
C ASP A 37 -1.52 -2.47 -8.70
N GLN A 38 -0.83 -2.28 -7.58
CA GLN A 38 0.54 -1.77 -7.54
C GLN A 38 1.43 -2.81 -6.89
N LEU A 39 2.46 -3.25 -7.63
CA LEU A 39 3.47 -4.18 -7.14
C LEU A 39 4.82 -3.45 -7.08
N GLY A 40 5.49 -3.56 -5.93
CA GLY A 40 6.81 -2.99 -5.70
C GLY A 40 7.77 -4.07 -5.23
N ASP A 41 8.76 -4.38 -6.06
CA ASP A 41 9.83 -5.33 -5.73
C ASP A 41 11.15 -4.57 -5.48
N VAL A 42 11.81 -4.88 -4.37
CA VAL A 42 13.15 -4.33 -4.07
C VAL A 42 14.18 -5.12 -4.87
N LEU A 43 14.65 -4.53 -5.97
CA LEU A 43 15.63 -5.17 -6.86
C LEU A 43 17.06 -5.16 -6.28
N SER A 44 17.37 -4.16 -5.46
CA SER A 44 18.69 -4.00 -4.85
C SER A 44 18.55 -3.25 -3.53
N TYR A 45 19.35 -3.64 -2.55
CA TYR A 45 19.27 -3.14 -1.17
C TYR A 45 20.68 -2.95 -0.61
N ASP A 46 20.93 -1.81 0.01
CA ASP A 46 22.24 -1.46 0.59
C ASP A 46 22.54 -2.20 1.92
N GLY A 47 21.52 -2.81 2.53
CA GLY A 47 21.65 -3.48 3.83
C GLY A 47 21.54 -2.55 5.03
N LEU A 48 21.45 -1.23 4.82
CA LEU A 48 21.64 -0.23 5.86
C LEU A 48 20.38 0.57 6.18
N HIS A 49 19.58 0.95 5.19
CA HIS A 49 18.41 1.80 5.39
C HIS A 49 17.17 1.08 4.92
N SER A 50 16.12 0.96 5.74
CA SER A 50 14.90 0.26 5.31
C SER A 50 14.34 0.81 3.97
N PRO A 51 13.94 -0.07 3.03
CA PRO A 51 13.42 0.36 1.73
C PRO A 51 11.98 0.89 1.81
N ASP A 52 11.31 0.79 2.97
CA ASP A 52 9.88 1.13 3.12
C ASP A 52 9.57 2.57 2.68
N ALA A 53 10.39 3.54 3.11
CA ALA A 53 10.21 4.95 2.77
C ALA A 53 10.39 5.22 1.26
N LEU A 54 11.33 4.50 0.65
CA LEU A 54 11.55 4.52 -0.79
C LEU A 54 10.40 3.85 -1.53
N ALA A 55 9.84 2.76 -1.02
CA ALA A 55 8.70 2.07 -1.63
C ALA A 55 7.45 2.96 -1.66
N VAL A 56 7.15 3.69 -0.57
CA VAL A 56 6.04 4.66 -0.53
C VAL A 56 6.26 5.79 -1.53
N THR A 57 7.49 6.32 -1.61
CA THR A 57 7.83 7.37 -2.57
C THR A 57 7.72 6.88 -4.02
N ALA A 58 8.22 5.68 -4.30
CA ALA A 58 8.10 5.05 -5.60
C ALA A 58 6.63 4.81 -5.97
N ALA A 59 5.81 4.41 -5.00
CA ALA A 59 4.39 4.23 -5.20
C ALA A 59 3.71 5.54 -5.64
N GLY A 60 4.04 6.65 -4.98
CA GLY A 60 3.57 7.98 -5.36
C GLY A 60 4.00 8.40 -6.77
N ILE A 61 5.26 8.16 -7.13
CA ILE A 61 5.80 8.49 -8.47
C ILE A 61 5.13 7.64 -9.55
N VAL A 62 4.93 6.34 -9.31
CA VAL A 62 4.28 5.45 -10.29
C VAL A 62 2.84 5.91 -10.56
N VAL A 63 2.12 6.31 -9.52
CA VAL A 63 0.76 6.85 -9.66
C VAL A 63 0.78 8.18 -10.44
N ASP A 64 1.74 9.05 -10.17
CA ASP A 64 1.90 10.33 -10.88
C ASP A 64 2.26 10.15 -12.37
N LEU A 65 3.09 9.15 -12.68
CA LEU A 65 3.47 8.82 -14.06
C LEU A 65 2.39 8.03 -14.80
N SER A 66 1.51 7.34 -14.08
CA SER A 66 0.45 6.56 -14.69
C SER A 66 -0.66 7.45 -15.23
N GLU A 67 -1.36 7.01 -16.27
CA GLU A 67 -2.55 7.71 -16.81
C GLU A 67 -3.77 7.64 -15.88
N VAL A 68 -3.57 7.16 -14.65
CA VAL A 68 -4.59 7.09 -13.62
C VAL A 68 -4.91 8.50 -13.16
N PRO A 69 -6.20 8.87 -13.04
CA PRO A 69 -6.61 10.16 -12.50
C PRO A 69 -6.35 10.20 -10.98
N SER A 70 -5.09 10.37 -10.59
CA SER A 70 -4.66 10.73 -9.25
C SER A 70 -4.12 12.15 -9.28
N THR A 71 -4.45 12.93 -8.27
CA THR A 71 -4.12 14.36 -8.26
C THR A 71 -2.86 14.69 -7.47
N LYS A 72 -2.23 13.71 -6.80
CA LYS A 72 -1.12 13.99 -5.87
C LYS A 72 -0.10 12.86 -5.77
N THR A 73 1.16 13.21 -5.98
CA THR A 73 2.34 12.41 -5.64
C THR A 73 2.55 12.42 -4.13
N VAL A 74 2.86 11.26 -3.56
CA VAL A 74 3.19 11.09 -2.13
C VAL A 74 4.66 10.72 -1.98
N ALA A 75 5.33 11.30 -0.99
CA ALA A 75 6.68 10.93 -0.57
C ALA A 75 6.65 10.32 0.83
N GLY A 76 7.39 9.23 1.02
CA GLY A 76 7.53 8.53 2.30
C GLY A 76 8.85 8.85 2.99
N VAL A 77 8.83 9.03 4.30
CA VAL A 77 10.01 9.28 5.15
C VAL A 77 9.86 8.54 6.47
N ARG A 78 10.92 7.88 6.94
CA ARG A 78 10.97 7.31 8.29
C ARG A 78 11.76 8.24 9.21
N ILE A 79 11.26 8.47 10.43
CA ILE A 79 11.93 9.29 11.44
C ILE A 79 12.15 8.46 12.70
N GLY A 80 13.41 8.40 13.15
CA GLY A 80 13.79 7.83 14.44
C GLY A 80 14.14 8.91 15.46
N LEU A 81 14.01 8.58 16.74
CA LEU A 81 14.51 9.38 17.87
C LEU A 81 15.60 8.59 18.59
N VAL A 82 16.86 8.91 18.32
CA VAL A 82 18.01 8.23 18.97
C VAL A 82 18.60 9.16 20.02
N GLY A 83 18.42 8.80 21.29
CA GLY A 83 18.67 9.70 22.42
C GLY A 83 17.70 10.87 22.40
N ASP A 84 18.19 12.08 22.14
CA ASP A 84 17.39 13.33 22.13
C ASP A 84 17.44 14.04 20.77
N ARG A 85 17.65 13.28 19.69
CA ARG A 85 17.74 13.82 18.31
C ARG A 85 16.89 13.02 17.34
N PHE A 86 16.12 13.74 16.53
CA PHE A 86 15.43 13.19 15.38
C PHE A 86 16.41 12.90 14.24
N ILE A 87 16.38 11.68 13.74
CA ILE A 87 17.17 11.22 12.59
C ILE A 87 16.19 10.88 11.46
N VAL A 88 16.41 11.49 10.30
CA VAL A 88 15.63 11.24 9.08
C VAL A 88 16.23 10.05 8.34
N ASN A 89 15.37 9.12 7.90
CA ASN A 89 15.73 7.84 7.28
C ASN A 89 16.91 7.16 8.00
N PRO A 90 16.74 6.84 9.29
CA PRO A 90 17.78 6.20 10.07
C PRO A 90 18.17 4.84 9.49
N THR A 91 19.42 4.45 9.74
CA THR A 91 19.88 3.08 9.45
C THR A 91 19.20 2.07 10.36
N THR A 92 19.18 0.79 9.98
CA THR A 92 18.64 -0.31 10.80
C THR A 92 19.25 -0.32 12.21
N LYS A 93 20.56 -0.07 12.32
CA LYS A 93 21.25 0.01 13.62
C LYS A 93 20.81 1.20 14.46
N GLN A 94 20.61 2.36 13.83
CA GLN A 94 20.09 3.55 14.54
C GLN A 94 18.64 3.34 14.97
N MET A 95 17.85 2.59 14.20
CA MET A 95 16.49 2.23 14.57
C MET A 95 16.42 1.29 15.77
N GLU A 96 17.39 0.39 15.94
CA GLU A 96 17.47 -0.48 17.13
C GLU A 96 17.67 0.32 18.43
N GLU A 97 18.37 1.46 18.35
CA GLU A 97 18.58 2.39 19.47
C GLU A 97 17.53 3.50 19.56
N SER A 98 16.53 3.47 18.67
CA SER A 98 15.53 4.52 18.56
C SER A 98 14.38 4.31 19.53
N GLU A 99 14.01 5.36 20.26
CA GLU A 99 12.84 5.38 21.14
C GLU A 99 11.54 5.65 20.37
N LEU A 100 11.64 6.04 19.10
CA LEU A 100 10.51 6.36 18.22
C LEU A 100 10.75 5.71 16.85
N ASP A 101 9.73 5.06 16.28
CA ASP A 101 9.67 4.75 14.85
C ASP A 101 8.44 5.44 14.28
N LEU A 102 8.65 6.43 13.42
CA LEU A 102 7.57 7.19 12.80
C LEU A 102 7.67 7.09 11.29
N MET A 103 6.67 6.49 10.65
CA MET A 103 6.56 6.45 9.20
C MET A 103 5.59 7.53 8.72
N LEU A 104 6.09 8.44 7.89
CA LEU A 104 5.34 9.57 7.37
C LEU A 104 5.19 9.41 5.87
N ALA A 105 3.99 9.72 5.37
CA ALA A 105 3.72 9.80 3.94
C ALA A 105 3.07 11.16 3.67
N GLY A 106 3.62 11.98 2.78
CA GLY A 106 3.15 13.35 2.58
C GLY A 106 3.05 13.76 1.12
N THR A 107 2.10 14.63 0.84
CA THR A 107 2.01 15.41 -0.41
C THR A 107 2.56 16.82 -0.15
N ASP A 108 2.68 17.63 -1.20
CA ASP A 108 3.12 19.03 -1.11
C ASP A 108 2.34 19.87 -0.08
N ASN A 109 1.05 19.57 0.10
CA ASN A 109 0.11 20.37 0.89
C ASN A 109 -0.44 19.65 2.14
N ALA A 110 -0.16 18.36 2.33
CA ALA A 110 -0.72 17.59 3.43
C ALA A 110 0.20 16.43 3.86
N LEU A 111 0.31 16.21 5.17
CA LEU A 111 1.03 15.10 5.77
C LEU A 111 0.03 14.04 6.23
N SER A 112 0.29 12.79 5.87
CA SER A 112 -0.38 11.59 6.40
C SER A 112 0.59 10.88 7.35
N LEU A 113 0.11 10.60 8.56
CA LEU A 113 0.85 9.88 9.58
C LEU A 113 0.34 8.44 9.63
N GLU A 114 1.26 7.49 9.64
CA GLU A 114 0.99 6.10 10.02
C GLU A 114 1.82 5.80 11.28
N LEU A 115 1.15 5.28 12.33
CA LEU A 115 1.74 4.96 13.64
C LEU A 115 1.87 3.45 13.81
#